data_AF-A0A7V9THJ0-F1
#
_entry.id   AF-A0A7V9THJ0-F1
#
_cell.length_a   1.000
_cell.length_b   1.000
_cell.length_c   1.000
_cell.angle_alpha   90.00
_cell.angle_beta   90.00
_cell.angle_gamma   90.00
#
_symmetry.space_group_name_H-M   'P 1'
#
loop_
_entity.id
_entity.type
_entity.pdbx_description
1 polymer ?
#
loop_
_entity_poly.entity_id
_entity_poly.type
_entity_poly.pdbx_seq_one_letter_code
_entity_poly.pdbx_strand_id
1 'polypeptide(L)'
;SEIVVARALEAGVLKSSDAFGWDTRLTTERGSLDPRVQAFVSSCAEILDDYRVLFAERRQVLERFLETAGDALVFVWLGQDGELWFEYQGELYAVLAQMEAMEIVERELTETLHTLGAQMLIRYTMLPDTGIEVLENILARPPEAANALLAGMIDLPGLADDRVRVTGYAPYFPGDGERTVEDLRFGEWVIIRHPAS
;
A
#
# COMPACT_ATOMS: atom_id res chain seq x y z
N SER A 1 -11.38 -30.13 -2.71
CA SER A 1 -11.95 -30.23 -1.35
C SER A 1 -10.91 -29.81 -0.31
N GLU A 2 -9.68 -30.29 -0.42
CA GLU A 2 -8.56 -30.02 0.50
C GLU A 2 -8.32 -28.54 0.81
N ILE A 3 -8.29 -27.67 -0.23
CA ILE A 3 -8.13 -26.22 -0.07
C ILE A 3 -9.27 -25.59 0.74
N VAL A 4 -10.51 -26.04 0.53
CA VAL A 4 -11.71 -25.51 1.23
C VAL A 4 -11.66 -25.91 2.71
N VAL A 5 -11.27 -27.15 3.01
CA VAL A 5 -11.14 -27.65 4.38
C VAL A 5 -10.01 -26.95 5.13
N ALA A 6 -8.85 -26.78 4.49
CA ALA A 6 -7.72 -26.05 5.07
C ALA A 6 -8.08 -24.60 5.40
N ARG A 7 -8.71 -23.89 4.46
CA ARG A 7 -9.17 -22.51 4.69
C ARG A 7 -10.25 -22.41 5.76
N ALA A 8 -11.18 -23.37 5.82
CA ALA A 8 -12.23 -23.37 6.85
C ALA A 8 -11.66 -23.64 8.26
N LEU A 9 -10.56 -24.41 8.36
CA LEU A 9 -9.82 -24.61 9.61
C LEU A 9 -9.07 -23.33 10.02
N GLU A 10 -8.37 -22.69 9.09
CA GLU A 10 -7.67 -21.41 9.33
C GLU A 10 -8.63 -20.30 9.78
N ALA A 11 -9.81 -20.21 9.14
CA ALA A 11 -10.84 -19.23 9.48
C ALA A 11 -11.61 -19.56 10.77
N GLY A 12 -11.32 -20.69 11.43
CA GLY A 12 -12.02 -21.12 12.65
C GLY A 12 -13.49 -21.54 12.44
N VAL A 13 -13.95 -21.62 11.18
CA VAL A 13 -15.30 -22.04 10.80
C VAL A 13 -15.47 -23.55 11.00
N LEU A 14 -14.38 -24.30 10.85
CA LEU A 14 -14.33 -25.74 10.99
C LEU A 14 -13.39 -26.14 12.13
N LYS A 15 -13.79 -27.10 12.95
CA LYS A 15 -12.89 -27.72 13.94
C LYS A 15 -12.15 -28.88 13.31
N SER A 16 -10.92 -29.15 13.76
CA SER A 16 -10.11 -30.27 13.26
C SER A 16 -10.82 -31.62 13.35
N SER A 17 -11.69 -31.81 14.35
CA SER A 17 -12.52 -33.01 14.51
C SER A 17 -13.54 -33.21 13.39
N ASP A 18 -13.96 -32.13 12.73
CA ASP A 18 -15.01 -32.13 11.70
C ASP A 18 -14.44 -32.10 10.28
N ALA A 19 -13.12 -31.90 10.13
CA ALA A 19 -12.40 -31.75 8.87
C ALA A 19 -12.59 -32.92 7.91
N PHE A 20 -12.44 -34.16 8.41
CA PHE A 20 -12.62 -35.38 7.62
C PHE A 20 -14.07 -35.51 7.11
N GLY A 21 -15.04 -35.15 7.94
CA GLY A 21 -16.46 -35.19 7.57
C GLY A 21 -16.84 -34.12 6.55
N TRP A 22 -16.16 -32.98 6.54
CA TRP A 22 -16.31 -31.94 5.51
C TRP A 22 -15.61 -32.33 4.21
N ASP A 23 -14.41 -32.89 4.26
CA ASP A 23 -13.69 -33.35 3.06
C ASP A 23 -14.48 -34.45 2.33
N THR A 24 -15.01 -35.43 3.07
CA THR A 24 -15.89 -36.49 2.52
C THR A 24 -17.17 -35.92 1.90
N ARG A 25 -17.73 -34.86 2.50
CA ARG A 25 -18.93 -34.19 1.98
C ARG A 25 -18.64 -33.35 0.74
N LEU A 26 -17.48 -32.72 0.66
CA LEU A 26 -17.05 -31.91 -0.49
C LEU A 26 -16.61 -32.76 -1.69
N THR A 27 -16.12 -33.98 -1.44
CA THR A 27 -15.73 -34.95 -2.47
C THR A 27 -16.91 -35.76 -3.02
N THR A 28 -18.03 -35.77 -2.30
CA THR A 28 -19.30 -36.35 -2.77
C THR A 28 -20.25 -35.22 -3.20
N GLU A 29 -21.18 -35.46 -4.13
CA GLU A 29 -22.16 -34.45 -4.58
C GLU A 29 -23.11 -33.95 -3.46
N ARG A 30 -22.89 -34.36 -2.20
CA ARG A 30 -23.65 -33.98 -1.01
C ARG A 30 -23.17 -32.67 -0.39
N GLY A 31 -22.00 -32.15 -0.77
CA GLY A 31 -21.49 -30.87 -0.27
C GLY A 31 -22.37 -29.67 -0.67
N SER A 32 -23.13 -29.80 -1.76
CA SER A 32 -24.13 -28.82 -2.21
C SER A 32 -25.38 -28.77 -1.31
N LEU A 33 -25.60 -29.80 -0.48
CA LEU A 33 -26.78 -29.95 0.36
C LEU A 33 -26.53 -29.55 1.83
N ASP A 34 -25.28 -29.30 2.25
CA ASP A 34 -24.97 -28.84 3.61
C ASP A 34 -24.94 -27.30 3.65
N PRO A 35 -25.89 -26.64 4.35
CA PRO A 35 -25.98 -25.18 4.37
C PRO A 35 -24.72 -24.49 4.90
N ARG A 36 -23.93 -25.17 5.76
CA ARG A 36 -22.68 -24.59 6.29
C ARG A 36 -21.57 -24.60 5.27
N VAL A 37 -21.47 -25.68 4.49
CA VAL A 37 -20.52 -25.78 3.37
C VAL A 37 -20.90 -24.78 2.29
N GLN A 38 -22.19 -24.66 1.96
CA GLN A 38 -22.67 -23.66 1.01
C GLN A 38 -22.38 -22.23 1.48
N ALA A 39 -22.68 -21.89 2.74
CA ALA A 39 -22.39 -20.56 3.27
C ALA A 39 -20.88 -20.23 3.23
N PHE A 40 -20.01 -21.19 3.57
CA PHE A 40 -18.57 -20.99 3.51
C PHE A 40 -18.07 -20.83 2.06
N VAL A 41 -18.52 -21.67 1.14
CA VAL A 41 -18.15 -21.58 -0.28
C VAL A 41 -18.67 -20.28 -0.91
N SER A 42 -19.88 -19.86 -0.58
CA SER A 42 -20.44 -18.57 -0.99
C SER A 42 -19.62 -17.40 -0.45
N SER A 43 -19.23 -17.43 0.82
CA SER A 43 -18.34 -16.41 1.40
C SER A 43 -16.97 -16.40 0.72
N CYS A 44 -16.38 -17.55 0.41
CA CYS A 44 -15.15 -17.62 -0.38
C CYS A 44 -15.34 -17.07 -1.81
N ALA A 45 -16.50 -17.32 -2.43
CA ALA A 45 -16.80 -16.81 -3.77
C ALA A 45 -16.99 -15.29 -3.77
N GLU A 46 -17.64 -14.72 -2.76
CA GLU A 46 -17.73 -13.27 -2.53
C GLU A 46 -16.34 -12.67 -2.37
N ILE A 47 -15.50 -13.24 -1.50
CA ILE A 47 -14.11 -12.80 -1.32
C ILE A 47 -13.32 -12.86 -2.64
N LEU A 48 -13.47 -13.93 -3.43
CA LEU A 48 -12.80 -14.05 -4.72
C LEU A 48 -13.31 -13.04 -5.75
N ASP A 49 -14.59 -12.67 -5.70
CA ASP A 49 -15.13 -11.63 -6.57
C ASP A 49 -14.62 -10.25 -6.15
N ASP A 50 -14.54 -9.97 -4.85
CA ASP A 50 -13.92 -8.75 -4.31
C ASP A 50 -12.45 -8.64 -4.77
N TYR A 51 -11.66 -9.72 -4.64
CA TYR A 51 -10.29 -9.75 -5.14
C TYR A 51 -10.21 -9.57 -6.66
N ARG A 52 -11.19 -10.08 -7.42
CA ARG A 52 -11.23 -9.92 -8.88
C ARG A 52 -11.50 -8.47 -9.27
N VAL A 53 -12.42 -7.79 -8.58
CA VAL A 53 -12.70 -6.35 -8.77
C VAL A 53 -11.46 -5.54 -8.44
N LEU A 54 -10.87 -5.79 -7.26
CA LEU A 54 -9.66 -5.13 -6.80
C LEU A 54 -8.49 -5.30 -7.77
N PHE A 55 -8.31 -6.52 -8.33
CA PHE A 55 -7.30 -6.79 -9.34
C PHE A 55 -7.58 -6.02 -10.64
N ALA A 56 -8.84 -5.93 -11.07
CA ALA A 56 -9.22 -5.18 -12.26
C ALA A 56 -8.94 -3.68 -12.10
N GLU A 57 -9.25 -3.11 -10.94
CA GLU A 57 -8.98 -1.71 -10.60
C GLU A 57 -7.47 -1.41 -10.55
N ARG A 58 -6.70 -2.21 -9.79
CA ARG A 58 -5.25 -2.05 -9.68
C ARG A 58 -4.54 -2.24 -11.03
N ARG A 59 -5.05 -3.14 -11.90
CA ARG A 59 -4.56 -3.31 -13.27
C ARG A 59 -4.79 -2.06 -14.13
N GLN A 60 -5.93 -1.38 -14.02
CA GLN A 60 -6.17 -0.13 -14.75
C GLN A 60 -5.19 0.97 -14.33
N VAL A 61 -4.87 1.06 -13.04
CA VAL A 61 -3.86 2.00 -12.51
C VAL A 61 -2.48 1.68 -13.10
N LEU A 62 -2.11 0.40 -13.13
CA LEU A 62 -0.86 -0.07 -13.72
C LEU A 62 -0.77 0.21 -15.24
N GLU A 63 -1.82 -0.10 -15.99
CA GLU A 63 -1.89 0.13 -17.44
C GLU A 63 -1.71 1.62 -17.77
N ARG A 64 -2.30 2.52 -16.97
CA ARG A 64 -2.09 3.97 -17.12
C ARG A 64 -0.66 4.40 -16.82
N PHE A 65 -0.01 3.79 -15.81
CA PHE A 65 1.41 4.04 -15.54
C PHE A 65 2.29 3.58 -16.72
N LEU A 66 1.97 2.43 -17.29
CA LEU A 66 2.67 1.83 -18.42
C LEU A 66 2.57 2.63 -19.73
N GLU A 67 1.36 3.05 -20.11
CA GLU A 67 1.12 3.84 -21.33
C GLU A 67 1.97 5.11 -21.35
N THR A 68 2.19 5.69 -20.18
CA THR A 68 3.03 6.86 -19.96
C THR A 68 4.53 6.55 -20.05
N ALA A 69 4.97 5.37 -19.61
CA ALA A 69 6.38 5.00 -19.50
C ALA A 69 6.95 4.32 -20.77
N GLY A 70 6.11 3.66 -21.57
CA GLY A 70 6.49 3.05 -22.85
C GLY A 70 7.33 1.76 -22.77
N ASP A 71 7.44 1.16 -21.58
CA ASP A 71 8.37 0.05 -21.27
C ASP A 71 7.63 -1.19 -20.71
N ALA A 72 8.32 -2.33 -20.65
CA ALA A 72 7.76 -3.61 -20.18
C ALA A 72 7.91 -3.81 -18.65
N LEU A 73 6.84 -4.30 -18.03
CA LEU A 73 6.78 -4.63 -16.59
C LEU A 73 6.80 -6.14 -16.33
N VAL A 74 7.39 -6.53 -15.20
CA VAL A 74 7.33 -7.91 -14.71
C VAL A 74 6.48 -7.93 -13.44
N PHE A 75 5.31 -8.58 -13.49
CA PHE A 75 4.53 -8.87 -12.28
C PHE A 75 5.33 -9.80 -11.37
N VAL A 76 5.42 -9.46 -10.09
CA VAL A 76 6.17 -10.28 -9.11
C VAL A 76 5.23 -11.07 -8.21
N TRP A 77 4.35 -10.40 -7.42
CA TRP A 77 3.36 -11.08 -6.58
C TRP A 77 2.20 -10.16 -6.14
N LEU A 78 1.19 -10.77 -5.49
CA LEU A 78 0.09 -10.07 -4.81
C LEU A 78 0.31 -10.14 -3.29
N GLY A 79 0.36 -8.99 -2.61
CA GLY A 79 0.51 -8.92 -1.16
C GLY A 79 -0.74 -9.39 -0.42
N GLN A 80 -0.63 -9.56 0.90
CA GLN A 80 -1.72 -10.10 1.73
C GLN A 80 -2.89 -9.11 1.85
N ASP A 81 -2.60 -7.82 1.76
CA ASP A 81 -3.57 -6.71 1.73
C ASP A 81 -3.95 -6.37 0.26
N GLY A 82 -3.53 -7.25 -0.65
CA GLY A 82 -3.81 -7.24 -2.08
C GLY A 82 -2.89 -6.33 -2.90
N GLU A 83 -1.87 -5.73 -2.31
CA GLU A 83 -0.99 -4.82 -3.06
C GLU A 83 -0.41 -5.53 -4.28
N LEU A 84 -0.41 -4.86 -5.44
CA LEU A 84 0.08 -5.47 -6.68
C LEU A 84 1.55 -5.11 -6.88
N TRP A 85 2.44 -6.09 -6.74
CA TRP A 85 3.88 -5.89 -6.82
C TRP A 85 4.42 -6.17 -8.22
N PHE A 86 5.25 -5.28 -8.73
CA PHE A 86 5.86 -5.37 -10.05
C PHE A 86 7.29 -4.83 -10.06
N GLU A 87 8.12 -5.36 -10.95
CA GLU A 87 9.46 -4.87 -11.22
C GLU A 87 9.46 -3.99 -12.47
N TYR A 88 10.09 -2.83 -12.37
CA TYR A 88 10.29 -1.88 -13.45
C TYR A 88 11.72 -1.36 -13.41
N GLN A 89 12.47 -1.51 -14.50
CA GLN A 89 13.86 -1.02 -14.62
C GLN A 89 14.78 -1.47 -13.47
N GLY A 90 14.59 -2.68 -12.94
CA GLY A 90 15.37 -3.24 -11.84
C GLY A 90 14.97 -2.75 -10.45
N GLU A 91 13.89 -1.99 -10.35
CA GLU A 91 13.33 -1.47 -9.12
C GLU A 91 11.97 -2.10 -8.85
N LEU A 92 11.65 -2.30 -7.58
CA LEU A 92 10.42 -2.94 -7.16
C LEU A 92 9.37 -1.87 -6.82
N TYR A 93 8.13 -2.12 -7.23
CA TYR A 93 7.02 -1.20 -7.04
C TYR A 93 5.77 -1.95 -6.60
N ALA A 94 4.89 -1.28 -5.87
CA ALA A 94 3.62 -1.83 -5.40
C ALA A 94 2.46 -0.87 -5.68
N VAL A 95 1.30 -1.36 -6.13
CA VAL A 95 0.04 -0.59 -6.25
C VAL A 95 -0.83 -0.81 -5.03
N LEU A 96 -1.14 0.25 -4.28
CA LEU A 96 -1.90 0.22 -3.02
C LEU A 96 -2.81 1.44 -2.86
N ALA A 97 -3.71 1.41 -1.88
CA ALA A 97 -4.63 2.51 -1.64
C ALA A 97 -3.87 3.72 -1.08
N GLN A 98 -4.38 4.94 -1.30
CA GLN A 98 -3.74 6.17 -0.83
C GLN A 98 -3.53 6.16 0.69
N MET A 99 -4.53 5.69 1.46
CA MET A 99 -4.41 5.61 2.92
C MET A 99 -3.29 4.67 3.35
N GLU A 100 -3.19 3.49 2.73
CA GLU A 100 -2.12 2.52 2.99
C GLU A 100 -0.75 3.10 2.62
N ALA A 101 -0.69 3.84 1.51
CA ALA A 101 0.52 4.49 1.04
C ALA A 101 1.01 5.55 2.04
N MET A 102 0.09 6.37 2.54
CA MET A 102 0.37 7.38 3.56
C MET A 102 0.88 6.74 4.85
N GLU A 103 0.24 5.67 5.34
CA GLU A 103 0.68 4.98 6.55
C GLU A 103 2.09 4.40 6.44
N ILE A 104 2.44 3.81 5.29
CA ILE A 104 3.79 3.28 5.04
C ILE A 104 4.81 4.41 5.02
N VAL A 105 4.55 5.48 4.28
CA VAL A 105 5.48 6.61 4.13
C VAL A 105 5.64 7.37 5.44
N GLU A 106 4.57 7.58 6.22
CA GLU A 106 4.64 8.21 7.54
C GLU A 106 5.53 7.40 8.50
N ARG A 107 5.39 6.07 8.50
CA ARG A 107 6.23 5.18 9.31
C ARG A 107 7.70 5.28 8.92
N GLU A 108 8.01 5.20 7.62
CA GLU A 108 9.38 5.32 7.12
C GLU A 108 9.98 6.70 7.43
N LEU A 109 9.19 7.76 7.24
CA LEU A 109 9.62 9.13 7.52
C LEU A 109 9.96 9.29 8.98
N THR A 110 9.13 8.78 9.90
CA THR A 110 9.36 8.85 11.35
C THR A 110 10.74 8.32 11.75
N GLU A 111 11.24 7.29 11.06
CA GLU A 111 12.56 6.69 11.31
C GLU A 111 13.71 7.42 10.57
N THR A 112 13.40 8.28 9.60
CA THR A 112 14.38 8.88 8.70
C THR A 112 14.34 10.41 8.61
N LEU A 113 13.53 11.10 9.43
CA LEU A 113 13.43 12.58 9.46
C LEU A 113 14.81 13.25 9.56
N HIS A 114 15.72 12.70 10.35
CA HIS A 114 17.09 13.21 10.55
C HIS A 114 17.95 13.23 9.27
N THR A 115 17.55 12.50 8.23
CA THR A 115 18.26 12.47 6.93
C THR A 115 17.83 13.61 6.01
N LEU A 116 16.75 14.31 6.33
CA LEU A 116 16.20 15.38 5.52
C LEU A 116 16.87 16.72 5.87
N GLY A 117 16.99 17.60 4.87
CA GLY A 117 17.61 18.92 5.06
C GLY A 117 16.70 19.89 5.82
N ALA A 118 17.28 20.75 6.66
CA ALA A 118 16.54 21.75 7.45
C ALA A 118 15.64 22.67 6.60
N GLN A 119 16.08 23.06 5.39
CA GLN A 119 15.26 23.86 4.48
C GLN A 119 14.03 23.13 3.93
N MET A 120 14.06 21.80 3.87
CA MET A 120 12.88 21.01 3.52
C MET A 120 11.96 20.92 4.75
N LEU A 121 12.52 20.56 5.90
CA LEU A 121 11.76 20.34 7.12
C LEU A 121 11.00 21.58 7.58
N ILE A 122 11.60 22.78 7.46
CA ILE A 122 10.96 24.03 7.92
C ILE A 122 9.59 24.27 7.27
N ARG A 123 9.39 23.81 6.02
CA ARG A 123 8.11 23.94 5.29
C ARG A 123 6.96 23.17 5.94
N TYR A 124 7.29 22.16 6.73
CA TYR A 124 6.34 21.29 7.42
C TYR A 124 6.34 21.56 8.92
N THR A 125 6.75 22.75 9.34
CA THR A 125 6.70 23.16 10.76
C THR A 125 5.93 24.46 10.91
N MET A 126 5.54 24.77 12.14
CA MET A 126 4.99 26.09 12.48
C MET A 126 6.06 27.14 12.78
N LEU A 127 7.35 26.80 12.60
CA LEU A 127 8.45 27.73 12.85
C LEU A 127 8.55 28.77 11.72
N PRO A 128 8.96 30.01 12.02
CA PRO A 128 9.32 30.97 10.99
C PRO A 128 10.59 30.52 10.24
N ASP A 129 10.88 31.09 9.07
CA ASP A 129 12.08 30.77 8.28
C ASP A 129 13.40 30.94 9.07
N THR A 130 13.42 31.82 10.07
CA THR A 130 14.56 31.98 10.99
C THR A 130 14.78 30.77 11.91
N GLY A 131 13.83 29.84 11.97
CA GLY A 131 13.89 28.58 12.70
C GLY A 131 14.77 27.52 12.04
N ILE A 132 15.36 27.78 10.87
CA ILE A 132 16.31 26.85 10.22
C ILE A 132 17.47 26.49 11.17
N GLU A 133 18.04 27.44 11.90
CA GLU A 133 19.12 27.17 12.85
C GLU A 133 18.68 26.21 13.97
N VAL A 134 17.41 26.27 14.39
CA VAL A 134 16.86 25.34 15.39
C VAL A 134 16.83 23.92 14.83
N LEU A 135 16.37 23.76 13.58
CA LEU A 135 16.33 22.47 12.91
C LEU A 135 17.73 21.92 12.66
N GLU A 136 18.69 22.73 12.24
CA GLU A 136 20.09 22.32 12.06
C GLU A 136 20.70 21.82 13.38
N ASN A 137 20.42 22.52 14.49
CA ASN A 137 20.85 22.08 15.82
C ASN A 137 20.18 20.78 16.29
N ILE A 138 18.95 20.49 15.83
CA ILE A 138 18.28 19.22 16.10
C ILE A 138 18.91 18.11 15.24
N LEU A 139 19.15 18.37 13.95
CA LEU A 139 19.76 17.42 13.00
C LEU A 139 21.21 17.06 13.37
N ALA A 140 21.93 17.94 14.06
CA ALA A 140 23.27 17.66 14.57
C ALA A 140 23.31 16.66 15.75
N ARG A 141 22.15 16.28 16.29
CA ARG A 141 22.04 15.30 17.39
C ARG A 141 22.11 13.87 16.86
N PRO A 142 22.31 12.86 17.74
CA PRO A 142 22.19 11.46 17.35
C PRO A 142 20.83 11.17 16.66
N PRO A 143 20.78 10.30 15.64
CA PRO A 143 19.58 10.06 14.82
C PRO A 143 18.29 9.82 15.60
N GLU A 144 18.32 8.95 16.61
CA GLU A 144 17.16 8.65 17.45
C GLU A 144 16.62 9.90 18.18
N ALA A 145 17.53 10.71 18.73
CA ALA A 145 17.17 11.93 19.44
C ALA A 145 16.68 13.03 18.48
N ALA A 146 17.25 13.11 17.28
CA ALA A 146 16.81 14.03 16.23
C ALA A 146 15.40 13.66 15.76
N ASN A 147 15.18 12.40 15.35
CA ASN A 147 13.87 11.90 14.91
C ASN A 147 12.78 12.12 15.97
N ALA A 148 13.06 11.79 17.23
CA ALA A 148 12.09 11.96 18.32
C ALA A 148 11.66 13.42 18.53
N LEU A 149 12.59 14.37 18.38
CA LEU A 149 12.28 15.81 18.47
C LEU A 149 11.54 16.30 17.23
N LEU A 150 11.97 15.86 16.04
CA LEU A 150 11.37 16.27 14.77
C LEU A 150 9.94 15.73 14.61
N ALA A 151 9.65 14.51 15.07
CA ALA A 151 8.32 13.91 15.00
C ALA A 151 7.24 14.72 15.76
N GLY A 152 7.64 15.45 16.80
CA GLY A 152 6.73 16.34 17.54
C GLY A 152 6.59 17.75 16.95
N MET A 153 7.41 18.09 15.96
CA MET A 153 7.49 19.44 15.37
C MET A 153 7.01 19.50 13.92
N ILE A 154 7.16 18.39 13.20
CA ILE A 154 6.84 18.26 11.78
C ILE A 154 5.38 17.82 11.62
N ASP A 155 4.68 18.49 10.71
CA ASP A 155 3.45 18.00 10.09
C ASP A 155 3.78 16.77 9.23
N LEU A 156 3.87 15.62 9.89
CA LEU A 156 4.18 14.33 9.28
C LEU A 156 3.20 13.96 8.17
N PRO A 157 1.86 14.13 8.34
CA PRO A 157 0.91 13.92 7.26
C PRO A 157 1.18 14.81 6.04
N GLY A 158 1.46 16.10 6.24
CA GLY A 158 1.79 17.01 5.14
C GLY A 158 3.07 16.62 4.40
N LEU A 159 4.12 16.25 5.14
CA LEU A 159 5.39 15.78 4.56
C LEU A 159 5.22 14.44 3.82
N ALA A 160 4.43 13.53 4.37
CA ALA A 160 4.13 12.25 3.75
C ALA A 160 3.35 12.42 2.45
N ASP A 161 2.33 13.28 2.42
CA ASP A 161 1.56 13.58 1.20
C ASP A 161 2.47 14.15 0.10
N ASP A 162 3.35 15.09 0.44
CA ASP A 162 4.31 15.65 -0.50
C ASP A 162 5.35 14.62 -0.98
N ARG A 163 5.81 13.73 -0.10
CA ARG A 163 6.70 12.62 -0.49
C ARG A 163 5.99 11.65 -1.43
N VAL A 164 4.76 11.25 -1.11
CA VAL A 164 3.92 10.42 -1.97
C VAL A 164 3.70 11.11 -3.32
N ARG A 165 3.60 12.44 -3.37
CA ARG A 165 3.52 13.20 -4.64
C ARG A 165 4.82 13.21 -5.44
N VAL A 166 5.96 13.42 -4.79
CA VAL A 166 7.26 13.67 -5.46
C VAL A 166 7.97 12.40 -5.91
N THR A 167 7.90 11.33 -5.10
CA THR A 167 8.57 10.05 -5.42
C THR A 167 7.74 9.11 -6.30
N GLY A 168 6.52 9.54 -6.70
CA GLY A 168 5.46 8.74 -7.31
C GLY A 168 4.48 8.29 -6.22
N TYR A 169 3.16 8.35 -6.39
CA TYR A 169 2.41 8.15 -7.63
C TYR A 169 0.98 8.72 -7.61
N ALA A 170 0.72 9.63 -8.54
CA ALA A 170 -0.58 9.89 -9.16
C ALA A 170 -0.34 9.89 -10.69
N PRO A 171 -1.34 9.59 -11.54
CA PRO A 171 -1.15 9.37 -12.97
C PRO A 171 -0.59 10.63 -13.63
N TYR A 172 0.70 10.62 -13.93
CA TYR A 172 1.31 11.53 -14.89
C TYR A 172 0.72 11.20 -16.27
N PHE A 173 0.04 12.18 -16.87
CA PHE A 173 -0.43 12.10 -18.25
C PHE A 173 0.39 13.04 -19.13
N PRO A 174 1.21 12.51 -20.06
CA PRO A 174 1.87 13.32 -21.07
C PRO A 174 0.83 13.96 -22.00
N GLY A 175 0.72 15.29 -21.99
CA GLY A 175 -0.22 16.06 -22.82
C GLY A 175 -1.07 17.09 -22.07
N ASP A 176 -1.08 17.04 -20.73
CA ASP A 176 -1.73 18.06 -19.90
C ASP A 176 -0.83 19.30 -19.72
N GLY A 177 -1.42 20.50 -19.81
CA GLY A 177 -0.73 21.77 -19.62
C GLY A 177 -0.25 22.01 -18.17
N GLU A 178 0.45 23.13 -17.93
CA GLU A 178 0.84 23.55 -16.57
C GLU A 178 -0.41 23.64 -15.67
N ARG A 179 -0.39 22.88 -14.56
CA ARG A 179 -1.45 22.80 -13.56
C ARG A 179 -0.93 23.25 -12.20
N THR A 180 -1.75 23.94 -11.41
CA THR A 180 -1.39 24.40 -10.06
C THR A 180 -1.57 23.27 -9.04
N VAL A 181 -1.04 23.42 -7.82
CA VAL A 181 -1.15 22.43 -6.72
C VAL A 181 -2.60 22.04 -6.41
N GLU A 182 -3.56 22.90 -6.75
CA GLU A 182 -5.00 22.74 -6.56
C GLU A 182 -5.66 21.81 -7.60
N ASP A 183 -4.99 21.53 -8.72
CA ASP A 183 -5.49 20.74 -9.85
C ASP A 183 -5.13 19.24 -9.77
N LEU A 184 -4.26 18.85 -8.81
CA LEU A 184 -3.84 17.47 -8.55
C LEU A 184 -4.83 16.78 -7.63
N ARG A 185 -6.03 16.46 -8.12
CA ARG A 185 -6.94 15.58 -7.38
C ARG A 185 -6.46 14.14 -7.52
N PHE A 186 -5.90 13.62 -6.43
CA PHE A 186 -5.59 12.20 -6.24
C PHE A 186 -6.79 11.31 -6.57
N GLY A 187 -6.51 10.12 -7.10
CA GLY A 187 -7.44 8.99 -7.02
C GLY A 187 -7.17 8.18 -5.75
N GLU A 188 -8.05 7.23 -5.43
CA GLU A 188 -7.95 6.35 -4.25
C GLU A 188 -6.69 5.44 -4.24
N TRP A 189 -5.93 5.39 -5.33
CA TRP A 189 -4.86 4.42 -5.57
C TRP A 189 -3.54 5.08 -5.97
N VAL A 190 -2.46 4.55 -5.42
CA VAL A 190 -1.08 5.07 -5.48
C VAL A 190 -0.16 3.88 -5.72
N ILE A 191 0.84 4.02 -6.58
CA ILE A 191 1.93 3.05 -6.65
C ILE A 191 3.08 3.56 -5.75
N ILE A 192 3.97 2.72 -5.25
CA ILE A 192 5.11 3.16 -4.44
C ILE A 192 6.34 2.41 -4.89
N ARG A 193 7.47 3.12 -5.00
CA ARG A 193 8.78 2.49 -5.18
C ARG A 193 9.25 1.93 -3.85
N HIS A 194 9.51 0.63 -3.81
CA HIS A 194 10.19 0.03 -2.69
C HIS A 194 11.71 0.12 -2.92
N PRO A 195 12.49 0.73 -2.01
CA PRO A 195 13.94 0.69 -2.12
C PRO A 195 14.40 -0.77 -2.07
N ALA A 196 15.22 -1.18 -3.04
CA ALA A 196 15.87 -2.48 -3.00
C ALA A 196 16.68 -2.59 -1.71
N SER A 197 16.46 -3.67 -0.94
CA SER A 197 17.17 -3.97 0.30
C SER A 197 18.66 -4.21 0.07
#